data_AF-A0A3D0NXI7-F1
#
_entry.id   AF-A0A3D0NXI7-F1
#
_cell.length_a   1.000
_cell.length_b   1.000
_cell.length_c   1.000
_cell.angle_alpha   90.00
_cell.angle_beta   90.00
_cell.angle_gamma   90.00
#
_symmetry.space_group_name_H-M   'P 1'
#
loop_
_entity.id
_entity.type
_entity.pdbx_description
1 polymer ?
#
loop_
_entity_poly.entity_id
_entity_poly.type
_entity_poly.pdbx_seq_one_letter_code
_entity_poly.pdbx_strand_id
1 'polypeptide(L)' 'GSVTWSSSDESVAAVSSDGTVQAKSDNNTVSETVITATASNGRTAQCKVKVGIGRLVDIS' A
#
# COMPACT_ATOMS: atom_id res chain seq x y z
N GLY A 1 -9.23 -15.80 -13.59
CA GLY A 1 -9.45 -15.80 -12.14
C GLY A 1 -9.41 -14.37 -11.67
N SER A 2 -10.28 -13.98 -10.75
CA SER A 2 -10.25 -12.65 -10.12
C SER A 2 -9.31 -12.66 -8.91
N VAL A 3 -8.71 -11.51 -8.63
CA VAL A 3 -7.95 -11.26 -7.40
C VAL A 3 -8.66 -10.12 -6.68
N THR A 4 -8.94 -10.31 -5.39
CA THR A 4 -9.42 -9.24 -4.52
C THR A 4 -8.25 -8.68 -3.72
N TRP A 5 -8.24 -7.36 -3.57
CA TRP A 5 -7.18 -6.64 -2.89
C TRP A 5 -7.73 -5.94 -1.65
N SER A 6 -6.93 -5.89 -0.59
CA SER A 6 -7.23 -5.12 0.60
C SER A 6 -5.97 -4.53 1.20
N SER A 7 -6.12 -3.40 1.90
CA SER A 7 -5.07 -2.80 2.72
C SER A 7 -5.42 -2.97 4.19
N SER A 8 -4.43 -3.24 5.04
CA SER A 8 -4.62 -3.23 6.49
C SER A 8 -4.79 -1.81 7.06
N ASP A 9 -4.33 -0.80 6.32
CA ASP A 9 -4.44 0.61 6.69
C ASP A 9 -4.54 1.47 5.42
N GLU A 10 -5.77 1.84 5.06
CA GLU A 10 -6.08 2.68 3.90
C GLU A 10 -5.71 4.16 4.09
N SER A 11 -5.35 4.60 5.31
CA SER A 11 -4.80 5.94 5.53
C SER A 11 -3.33 6.03 5.14
N VAL A 12 -2.60 4.91 5.24
CA VAL A 12 -1.19 4.80 4.84
C VAL A 12 -1.06 4.50 3.34
N ALA A 13 -1.75 3.46 2.85
CA ALA A 13 -1.78 3.12 1.43
C ALA A 13 -3.09 2.44 1.04
N ALA A 14 -3.64 2.81 -0.10
CA ALA A 14 -4.80 2.17 -0.70
C ALA A 14 -4.39 1.32 -1.91
N VAL A 15 -5.17 0.29 -2.21
CA VAL A 15 -4.99 -0.57 -3.38
C VAL A 15 -6.28 -0.61 -4.18
N SER A 16 -6.20 -0.40 -5.50
CA SER A 16 -7.35 -0.50 -6.39
C SER A 16 -7.60 -1.93 -6.86
N SER A 17 -8.72 -2.14 -7.54
CA SER A 17 -9.17 -3.46 -8.01
C SER A 17 -8.22 -4.11 -9.04
N ASP A 18 -7.40 -3.31 -9.73
CA ASP A 18 -6.36 -3.76 -10.65
C ASP A 18 -5.03 -4.11 -9.95
N GLY A 19 -4.92 -3.89 -8.63
CA GLY A 19 -3.70 -4.10 -7.85
C GLY A 19 -2.76 -2.90 -7.81
N THR A 20 -3.16 -1.74 -8.35
CA THR A 20 -2.36 -0.52 -8.23
C THR A 20 -2.38 -0.01 -6.79
N VAL A 21 -1.20 0.11 -6.17
CA VAL A 21 -1.05 0.62 -4.79
C VAL A 21 -0.72 2.10 -4.83
N GLN A 22 -1.52 2.91 -4.13
CA GLN A 22 -1.30 4.34 -3.95
C GLN A 22 -0.97 4.64 -2.49
N ALA A 23 0.22 5.19 -2.25
CA ALA A 23 0.58 5.72 -0.95
C ALA A 23 -0.21 7.01 -0.67
N LYS A 24 -0.80 7.08 0.52
CA LYS A 24 -1.61 8.23 0.97
C LYS A 24 -0.99 8.98 2.15
N SER A 25 -0.03 8.37 2.86
CA SER A 25 0.61 8.98 4.04
C SER A 25 1.18 10.35 3.68
N ASP A 26 0.47 11.38 4.15
CA ASP A 26 0.84 12.80 4.14
C ASP A 26 1.59 13.18 5.42
N ASN A 27 1.57 12.29 6.43
CA ASN A 27 2.19 12.54 7.70
C ASN A 27 3.71 12.58 7.53
N ASN A 28 4.35 13.47 8.28
CA ASN A 28 5.80 13.67 8.25
C ASN A 28 6.56 12.52 8.95
N THR A 29 6.01 11.32 8.90
CA THR A 29 6.39 10.13 9.63
C THR A 29 6.49 8.96 8.66
N VAL A 30 7.30 7.97 9.02
CA VAL A 30 7.40 6.73 8.27
C VAL A 30 6.33 5.77 8.79
N SER A 31 5.46 5.31 7.91
CA SER A 31 4.33 4.43 8.24
C SER A 31 4.44 3.09 7.52
N GLU A 32 3.99 2.00 8.15
CA GLU A 32 3.95 0.66 7.55
C GLU A 32 2.52 0.16 7.44
N THR A 33 2.19 -0.49 6.32
CA THR A 33 0.91 -1.16 6.10
C THR A 33 1.12 -2.45 5.31
N VAL A 34 0.12 -3.33 5.27
CA VAL A 34 0.16 -4.60 4.55
C VAL A 34 -0.94 -4.61 3.50
N ILE A 35 -0.55 -4.87 2.26
CA ILE A 35 -1.47 -5.14 1.16
C ILE A 35 -1.64 -6.65 1.02
N THR A 36 -2.89 -7.11 0.99
CA THR A 36 -3.24 -8.53 0.81
C THR A 36 -3.93 -8.73 -0.53
N ALA A 37 -3.42 -9.66 -1.33
CA ALA A 37 -4.04 -10.16 -2.54
C ALA A 37 -4.68 -11.51 -2.25
N THR A 38 -5.94 -11.72 -2.61
CA THR A 38 -6.63 -13.00 -2.48
C THR A 38 -7.09 -13.46 -3.85
N ALA A 39 -6.55 -14.59 -4.32
CA ALA A 39 -6.95 -15.20 -5.58
C ALA A 39 -8.28 -15.94 -5.42
N SER A 40 -9.02 -16.10 -6.52
CA SER A 40 -10.32 -16.80 -6.56
C SER A 40 -10.28 -18.25 -6.06
N ASN A 41 -9.11 -18.86 -5.93
CA ASN A 41 -8.91 -20.20 -5.36
C ASN A 41 -8.63 -20.18 -3.84
N GLY A 42 -8.79 -19.03 -3.18
CA GLY A 42 -8.58 -18.86 -1.74
C GLY A 42 -7.11 -18.67 -1.32
N ARG A 43 -6.16 -18.69 -2.26
CA ARG A 43 -4.75 -18.43 -1.94
C ARG A 43 -4.52 -16.95 -1.73
N THR A 44 -3.70 -16.60 -0.75
CA THR A 44 -3.37 -15.22 -0.43
C THR A 44 -1.88 -14.93 -0.62
N ALA A 45 -1.56 -13.68 -0.94
CA ALA A 45 -0.22 -13.12 -0.92
C ALA A 45 -0.25 -11.80 -0.15
N GLN A 46 0.80 -11.53 0.62
CA GLN A 46 0.91 -10.31 1.41
C GLN A 46 2.19 -9.56 1.04
N CYS A 47 2.09 -8.24 0.97
CA CYS A 47 3.22 -7.34 0.78
C CYS A 47 3.19 -6.27 1.86
N LYS A 48 4.27 -6.18 2.64
CA LYS A 48 4.46 -5.08 3.58
C LYS A 48 4.97 -3.87 2.81
N VAL A 49 4.24 -2.77 2.91
CA VAL A 49 4.55 -1.49 2.28
C VAL A 49 4.97 -0.51 3.37
N LYS A 50 6.14 0.11 3.18
CA LYS A 50 6.65 1.17 4.04
C LYS A 50 6.57 2.49 3.26
N VAL A 51 5.71 3.39 3.71
CA VAL A 51 5.56 4.73 3.14
C VAL A 51 6.43 5.68 3.95
N GLY A 52 7.39 6.31 3.29
CA GLY A 52 8.28 7.29 3.90
C GLY A 52 7.99 8.70 3.40
N ILE A 53 8.45 9.68 4.16
CA ILE A 53 8.48 11.07 3.71
C ILE A 53 9.38 11.20 2.49
N GLY A 54 8.84 11.76 1.40
CA GLY A 54 9.66 12.25 0.31
C GLY A 54 10.42 13.47 0.82
N ARG A 55 11.64 13.28 1.35
CA ARG A 55 12.51 14.41 1.68
C ARG A 55 12.83 15.11 0.37
N LEU A 56 12.11 16.20 0.08
CA LEU A 56 12.54 17.19 -0.88
C LEU A 56 13.88 17.70 -0.34
N VAL A 57 14.95 17.36 -1.04
CA VAL A 57 16.23 18.02 -0.82
C VAL A 57 16.05 19.37 -1.48
N ASP A 58 15.76 20.41 -0.69
CA ASP A 58 15.81 21.79 -1.19
C ASP A 58 17.22 21.99 -1.76
N ILE A 59 17.32 22.11 -3.08
CA ILE A 59 18.57 22.48 -3.73
C ILE A 59 18.70 23.98 -3.48
N SER A 60 19.59 24.34 -2.54
CA SER A 60 20.03 25.71 -2.29
C SER A 60 20.91 26.20 -3.44
#